data_AF-A0A374AP11-F1
#
_entry.id   AF-A0A374AP11-F1
#
_cell.length_a   1.000
_cell.length_b   1.000
_cell.length_c   1.000
_cell.angle_alpha   90.00
_cell.angle_beta   90.00
_cell.angle_gamma   90.00
#
_symmetry.space_group_name_H-M   'P 1'
#
loop_
_entity.id
_entity.type
_entity.pdbx_description
1 polymer ?
#
loop_
_entity_poly.entity_id
_entity_poly.type
_entity_poly.pdbx_seq_one_letter_code
_entity_poly.pdbx_strand_id
1 'polypeptide(L)'
;MEWNEKLQMIIDYVEHHLQRVQEPIDPGEISKIAECSFGFFQKVFSYMNGISFAEYVRSRKLTLAGYDLKSTDQRVVDVSYLYGYDSPTSFTRAFQQFHGVSPKEARISKTKLKVVPKMQVSVKQEYTWRVEQKPAFRLIGKSIRFFCDDEEKSSKILEFWSECQRNGVFSCLISMDKGEPSGLFGLFHNVEESRNEMQYSIMAATDGEVPEGYGEFLIPETSWAVFDLSGPVPQAIHSGWKYLEEEWLVKYPFRHAKCPELEWYSSGNFYDKNYLSQIWIPILDGEQ
;
A
#
# COMPACT_ATOMS: atom_id res chain seq x y z
N MET A 1 18.59 -6.52 -14.17
CA MET A 1 17.19 -6.33 -13.79
C MET A 1 16.90 -7.28 -12.64
N GLU A 2 16.49 -6.72 -11.51
CA GLU A 2 16.14 -7.48 -10.31
C GLU A 2 14.92 -8.38 -10.60
N TRP A 3 14.75 -9.47 -9.85
CA TRP A 3 13.65 -10.40 -10.10
C TRP A 3 12.26 -9.71 -10.04
N ASN A 4 12.07 -8.77 -9.12
CA ASN A 4 10.81 -8.05 -8.98
C ASN A 4 10.51 -7.16 -10.19
N GLU A 5 11.52 -6.54 -10.79
CA GLU A 5 11.37 -5.74 -12.02
C GLU A 5 11.00 -6.65 -13.21
N LYS A 6 11.68 -7.80 -13.35
CA LYS A 6 11.34 -8.81 -14.37
C LYS A 6 9.92 -9.31 -14.21
N LEU A 7 9.52 -9.62 -12.97
CA LEU A 7 8.17 -10.07 -12.67
C LEU A 7 7.14 -8.97 -12.97
N GLN A 8 7.42 -7.71 -12.64
CA GLN A 8 6.52 -6.60 -12.96
C GLN A 8 6.33 -6.46 -14.47
N MET A 9 7.42 -6.54 -15.24
CA MET A 9 7.36 -6.52 -16.71
C MET A 9 6.55 -7.69 -17.27
N ILE A 10 6.68 -8.90 -16.70
CA ILE A 10 5.89 -10.06 -17.11
C ILE A 10 4.41 -9.85 -16.78
N ILE A 11 4.09 -9.33 -15.60
CA ILE A 11 2.70 -9.01 -15.23
C ILE A 11 2.12 -7.96 -16.18
N ASP A 12 2.87 -6.91 -16.48
CA ASP A 12 2.43 -5.87 -17.42
C ASP A 12 2.20 -6.44 -18.80
N TYR A 13 3.14 -7.24 -19.32
CA TYR A 13 2.99 -7.94 -20.60
C TYR A 13 1.70 -8.79 -20.62
N VAL A 14 1.50 -9.62 -19.60
CA VAL A 14 0.33 -10.50 -19.49
C VAL A 14 -0.99 -9.72 -19.47
N GLU A 15 -1.07 -8.64 -18.69
CA GLU A 15 -2.28 -7.81 -18.58
C GLU A 15 -2.67 -7.20 -19.94
N HIS A 16 -1.70 -6.86 -20.77
CA HIS A 16 -1.94 -6.39 -22.14
C HIS A 16 -2.39 -7.49 -23.11
N HIS A 17 -2.32 -8.77 -22.75
CA HIS A 17 -2.66 -9.91 -23.62
C HIS A 17 -3.80 -10.78 -23.05
N LEU A 18 -4.58 -10.25 -22.09
CA LEU A 18 -5.69 -10.99 -21.47
C LEU A 18 -6.92 -11.12 -22.36
N GLN A 19 -7.08 -10.22 -23.34
CA GLN A 19 -8.19 -10.21 -24.28
C GLN A 19 -7.69 -10.56 -25.70
N ARG A 20 -8.53 -11.21 -26.52
CA ARG A 20 -8.27 -11.54 -27.93
C ARG A 20 -8.26 -10.32 -28.87
N VAL A 21 -8.18 -9.11 -28.34
CA VAL A 21 -7.87 -7.89 -29.10
C VAL A 21 -6.36 -7.73 -29.30
N GLN A 22 -5.54 -8.50 -28.57
CA GLN A 22 -4.09 -8.62 -28.75
C GLN A 22 -3.72 -10.06 -29.11
N GLU A 23 -2.45 -10.26 -29.45
CA GLU A 23 -1.87 -11.60 -29.61
C GLU A 23 -2.04 -12.42 -28.31
N PRO A 24 -2.06 -13.75 -28.38
CA PRO A 24 -2.03 -14.59 -27.19
C PRO A 24 -0.75 -14.36 -26.38
N ILE A 25 -0.83 -14.60 -25.06
CA ILE A 25 0.35 -14.63 -24.18
C ILE A 25 1.35 -15.66 -24.74
N ASP A 26 2.54 -15.19 -25.14
CA ASP A 26 3.62 -16.02 -25.65
C ASP A 26 4.54 -16.48 -24.50
N PRO A 27 4.64 -17.80 -24.24
CA PRO A 27 5.62 -18.34 -23.30
C PRO A 27 7.07 -17.94 -23.63
N GLY A 28 7.38 -17.74 -24.91
CA GLY A 28 8.69 -17.31 -25.40
C GLY A 28 9.07 -15.92 -24.90
N GLU A 29 8.16 -14.95 -24.99
CA GLU A 29 8.38 -13.60 -24.46
C GLU A 29 8.54 -13.61 -22.94
N ILE A 30 7.73 -14.38 -22.21
CA ILE A 30 7.88 -14.53 -20.75
C ILE A 30 9.25 -15.13 -20.42
N SER A 31 9.69 -16.15 -21.16
CA SER A 31 11.01 -16.75 -20.98
C SER A 31 12.15 -15.77 -21.24
N LYS A 32 12.03 -14.90 -22.25
CA LYS A 32 13.01 -13.85 -22.53
C LYS A 32 13.10 -12.85 -21.38
N ILE A 33 11.97 -12.34 -20.89
CA ILE A 33 11.94 -11.37 -19.79
C ILE A 33 12.44 -12.01 -18.48
N ALA A 34 12.02 -13.25 -18.21
CA ALA A 34 12.41 -13.98 -16.99
C ALA A 34 13.86 -14.49 -17.02
N GLU A 35 14.51 -14.49 -18.19
CA GLU A 35 15.85 -15.08 -18.44
C GLU A 35 15.95 -16.54 -17.97
N CYS A 36 14.83 -17.29 -18.06
CA CYS A 36 14.77 -18.70 -17.71
C CYS A 36 13.68 -19.43 -18.52
N SER A 37 13.64 -20.76 -18.41
CA SER A 37 12.58 -21.53 -19.09
C SER A 37 11.21 -21.21 -18.48
N PHE A 38 10.17 -21.17 -19.32
CA PHE A 38 8.80 -20.87 -18.89
C PHE A 38 8.33 -21.83 -17.78
N GLY A 39 8.68 -23.12 -17.89
CA GLY A 39 8.37 -24.11 -16.85
C GLY A 39 9.07 -23.83 -15.51
N PHE A 40 10.30 -23.30 -15.51
CA PHE A 40 10.96 -22.86 -14.28
C PHE A 40 10.31 -21.60 -13.71
N PHE A 41 10.04 -20.60 -14.56
CA PHE A 41 9.30 -19.40 -14.18
C PHE A 41 7.96 -19.73 -13.50
N GLN A 42 7.15 -20.63 -14.06
CA GLN A 42 5.88 -21.03 -13.48
C GLN A 42 6.03 -21.63 -12.07
N LYS A 43 7.09 -22.42 -11.83
CA LYS A 43 7.38 -22.98 -10.51
C LYS A 43 7.76 -21.88 -9.52
N VAL A 44 8.66 -20.98 -9.90
CA VAL A 44 9.09 -19.85 -9.05
C VAL A 44 7.91 -18.93 -8.75
N PHE A 45 7.12 -18.57 -9.76
CA PHE A 45 5.91 -17.77 -9.60
C PHE A 45 4.96 -18.40 -8.58
N SER A 46 4.70 -19.71 -8.72
CA SER A 46 3.79 -20.43 -7.83
C SER A 46 4.31 -20.48 -6.39
N TYR A 47 5.61 -20.73 -6.23
CA TYR A 47 6.26 -20.76 -4.93
C TYR A 47 6.20 -19.41 -4.21
N MET A 48 6.47 -18.32 -4.92
CA MET A 48 6.53 -16.98 -4.33
C MET A 48 5.15 -16.38 -4.04
N ASN A 49 4.15 -16.65 -4.89
CA ASN A 49 2.85 -15.97 -4.82
C ASN A 49 1.73 -16.85 -4.25
N GLY A 50 2.00 -18.11 -3.91
CA GLY A 50 1.01 -19.06 -3.39
C GLY A 50 -0.10 -19.46 -4.39
N ILE A 51 -0.05 -18.97 -5.63
CA ILE A 51 -0.99 -19.28 -6.70
C ILE A 51 -0.24 -19.61 -7.99
N SER A 52 -0.78 -20.52 -8.80
CA SER A 52 -0.16 -20.80 -10.10
C SER A 52 -0.29 -19.62 -11.06
N PHE A 53 0.68 -19.47 -11.96
CA PHE A 53 0.62 -18.42 -13.00
C PHE A 53 -0.63 -18.55 -13.89
N ALA A 54 -1.02 -19.79 -14.22
CA ALA A 54 -2.25 -20.05 -14.97
C ALA A 54 -3.50 -19.61 -14.19
N GLU A 55 -3.51 -19.80 -12.87
CA GLU A 55 -4.61 -19.37 -12.00
C GLU A 55 -4.70 -17.84 -11.91
N TYR A 56 -3.56 -17.15 -11.86
CA TYR A 56 -3.50 -15.69 -11.94
C TYR A 56 -4.14 -15.19 -13.23
N VAL A 57 -3.66 -15.67 -14.39
CA VAL A 57 -4.19 -15.29 -15.71
C VAL A 57 -5.69 -15.57 -15.82
N ARG A 58 -6.13 -16.74 -15.37
CA ARG A 58 -7.55 -17.13 -15.38
C ARG A 58 -8.41 -16.20 -14.51
N SER A 59 -7.96 -15.91 -13.31
CA SER A 59 -8.68 -15.04 -12.37
C SER A 59 -8.79 -13.60 -12.88
N ARG A 60 -7.73 -13.09 -13.51
CA ARG A 60 -7.72 -11.76 -14.15
C ARG A 60 -8.68 -11.69 -15.32
N LYS A 61 -8.66 -12.68 -16.23
CA LYS A 61 -9.62 -12.80 -17.34
C LYS A 61 -11.07 -12.81 -16.85
N LEU A 62 -11.38 -13.62 -15.83
CA LEU A 62 -12.74 -13.71 -15.29
C LEU A 62 -13.16 -12.42 -14.58
N THR A 63 -12.25 -11.76 -13.86
CA THR A 63 -12.50 -10.44 -13.27
C THR A 63 -12.90 -9.42 -14.34
N LEU A 64 -12.13 -9.32 -15.43
CA LEU A 64 -12.41 -8.39 -16.52
C LEU A 64 -13.69 -8.76 -17.27
N ALA A 65 -13.96 -10.05 -17.51
CA ALA A 65 -15.22 -10.51 -18.08
C ALA A 65 -16.43 -10.13 -17.21
N GLY A 66 -16.28 -10.17 -15.89
CA GLY A 66 -17.28 -9.70 -14.94
C GLY A 66 -17.58 -8.20 -15.07
N TYR A 67 -16.55 -7.38 -15.32
CA TYR A 67 -16.73 -5.96 -15.62
C TYR A 67 -17.49 -5.75 -16.92
N ASP A 68 -17.05 -6.37 -18.03
CA ASP A 68 -17.70 -6.22 -19.33
C ASP A 68 -19.17 -6.64 -19.29
N LEU A 69 -19.51 -7.72 -18.59
CA LEU A 69 -20.89 -8.16 -18.42
C LEU A 69 -21.74 -7.16 -17.61
N LYS A 70 -21.15 -6.42 -16.66
CA LYS A 70 -21.87 -5.41 -15.86
C LYS A 70 -21.97 -4.05 -16.54
N SER A 71 -20.95 -3.65 -17.28
CA SER A 71 -20.84 -2.30 -17.86
C SER A 71 -21.27 -2.23 -19.32
N THR A 72 -21.51 -3.36 -19.99
CA THR A 72 -21.85 -3.40 -21.42
C THR A 72 -22.99 -4.37 -21.73
N ASP A 73 -23.59 -4.22 -22.91
CA ASP A 73 -24.60 -5.13 -23.46
C ASP A 73 -24.02 -6.26 -24.33
N GLN A 74 -22.71 -6.52 -24.26
CA GLN A 74 -22.06 -7.58 -25.04
C GLN A 74 -22.67 -8.97 -24.75
N ARG A 75 -22.90 -9.79 -25.79
CA ARG A 75 -23.48 -11.13 -25.56
C ARG A 75 -22.48 -11.98 -24.78
N VAL A 76 -22.98 -12.82 -23.87
CA VAL A 76 -22.14 -13.74 -23.07
C VAL A 76 -21.21 -14.58 -23.95
N VAL A 77 -21.69 -14.96 -25.13
CA VAL A 77 -20.90 -15.67 -26.15
C VAL A 77 -19.72 -14.83 -26.64
N ASP A 78 -19.94 -13.55 -26.95
CA ASP A 78 -18.88 -12.66 -27.44
C ASP A 78 -17.83 -12.41 -26.35
N VAL A 79 -18.28 -12.16 -25.10
CA VAL A 79 -17.39 -12.03 -23.93
C VAL A 79 -16.56 -13.31 -23.71
N SER A 80 -17.18 -14.49 -23.86
CA SER A 80 -16.45 -15.76 -23.70
C SER A 80 -15.27 -15.87 -24.67
N TYR A 81 -15.49 -15.52 -25.94
CA TYR A 81 -14.43 -15.55 -26.95
C TYR A 81 -13.40 -14.44 -26.74
N LEU A 82 -13.84 -13.25 -26.32
CA LEU A 82 -12.95 -12.13 -26.01
C LEU A 82 -11.89 -12.52 -24.98
N TYR A 83 -12.26 -13.27 -23.94
CA TYR A 83 -11.31 -13.72 -22.91
C TYR A 83 -10.63 -15.06 -23.21
N GLY A 84 -10.77 -15.55 -24.44
CA GLY A 84 -10.00 -16.68 -24.94
C GLY A 84 -10.53 -18.06 -24.56
N TYR A 85 -11.83 -18.18 -24.27
CA TYR A 85 -12.49 -19.48 -24.12
C TYR A 85 -12.96 -19.99 -25.48
N ASP A 86 -12.77 -21.29 -25.74
CA ASP A 86 -13.16 -21.90 -27.02
C ASP A 86 -14.65 -22.29 -27.08
N SER A 87 -15.32 -22.34 -25.92
CA SER A 87 -16.77 -22.55 -25.87
C SER A 87 -17.44 -21.70 -24.78
N PRO A 88 -18.64 -21.14 -25.04
CA PRO A 88 -19.44 -20.46 -24.03
C PRO A 88 -19.77 -21.33 -22.81
N THR A 89 -19.89 -22.65 -23.01
CA THR A 89 -20.13 -23.61 -21.93
C THR A 89 -18.94 -23.68 -20.97
N SER A 90 -17.71 -23.76 -21.51
CA SER A 90 -16.49 -23.76 -20.68
C SER A 90 -16.31 -22.44 -19.92
N PHE A 91 -16.60 -21.31 -20.57
CA PHE A 91 -16.60 -19.99 -19.93
C PHE A 91 -17.62 -19.93 -18.80
N THR A 92 -18.87 -20.34 -19.04
CA THR A 92 -19.94 -20.30 -18.04
C THR A 92 -19.56 -21.09 -16.79
N ARG A 93 -19.00 -22.29 -16.95
CA ARG A 93 -18.53 -23.12 -15.83
C ARG A 93 -17.41 -22.44 -15.05
N ALA A 94 -16.39 -21.91 -15.74
CA ALA A 94 -15.27 -21.23 -15.11
C ALA A 94 -15.71 -19.93 -14.40
N PHE A 95 -16.59 -19.15 -15.04
CA PHE A 95 -17.15 -17.92 -14.51
C PHE A 95 -17.96 -18.19 -13.24
N GLN A 96 -18.82 -19.21 -13.26
CA GLN A 96 -19.60 -19.60 -12.09
C GLN A 96 -18.72 -20.12 -10.94
N GLN A 97 -17.68 -20.90 -11.25
CA GLN A 97 -16.73 -21.35 -10.24
C GLN A 97 -15.98 -20.18 -9.58
N PHE A 98 -15.61 -19.17 -10.36
CA PHE A 98 -14.88 -18.01 -9.87
C PHE A 98 -15.80 -17.05 -9.10
N HIS A 99 -16.87 -16.54 -9.71
CA HIS A 99 -17.74 -15.53 -9.12
C HIS A 99 -18.83 -16.08 -8.19
N GLY A 100 -19.18 -17.36 -8.29
CA GLY A 100 -20.29 -17.98 -7.57
C GLY A 100 -21.67 -17.81 -8.22
N VAL A 101 -21.74 -17.13 -9.37
CA VAL A 101 -22.98 -16.82 -10.11
C VAL A 101 -22.78 -17.03 -11.60
N SER A 102 -23.86 -17.28 -12.34
CA SER A 102 -23.79 -17.38 -13.81
C SER A 102 -23.50 -16.02 -14.48
N PRO A 103 -22.97 -16.02 -15.72
CA PRO A 103 -22.79 -14.79 -16.51
C PRO A 103 -24.09 -13.98 -16.69
N LYS A 104 -25.25 -14.65 -16.73
CA LYS A 104 -26.56 -13.99 -16.84
C LYS A 104 -26.93 -13.27 -15.55
N GLU A 105 -26.71 -13.91 -14.40
CA GLU A 105 -26.98 -13.32 -13.08
C GLU A 105 -26.01 -12.18 -12.74
N ALA A 106 -24.78 -12.23 -13.26
CA ALA A 106 -23.77 -11.18 -13.09
C ALA A 106 -24.26 -9.79 -13.57
N ARG A 107 -25.12 -9.77 -14.60
CA ARG A 107 -25.71 -8.54 -15.17
C ARG A 107 -26.65 -7.81 -14.22
N ILE A 108 -27.23 -8.51 -13.24
CA ILE A 108 -28.14 -7.90 -12.28
C ILE A 108 -27.34 -6.91 -11.42
N SER A 109 -27.78 -5.66 -11.36
CA SER A 109 -27.04 -4.56 -10.71
C SER A 109 -26.58 -4.91 -9.28
N LYS A 110 -27.45 -5.55 -8.49
CA LYS A 110 -27.18 -5.95 -7.09
C LYS A 110 -26.25 -7.15 -6.92
N THR A 111 -25.94 -7.90 -7.98
CA THR A 111 -25.07 -9.09 -7.88
C THR A 111 -23.63 -8.67 -7.58
N LYS A 112 -23.05 -9.23 -6.51
CA LYS A 112 -21.64 -9.04 -6.16
C LYS A 112 -20.77 -9.99 -6.97
N LEU A 113 -19.68 -9.48 -7.53
CA LEU A 113 -18.70 -10.28 -8.27
C LEU A 113 -17.36 -10.24 -7.54
N LYS A 114 -16.66 -11.38 -7.48
CA LYS A 114 -15.27 -11.41 -7.03
C LYS A 114 -14.37 -10.60 -7.95
N VAL A 115 -13.38 -9.94 -7.36
CA VAL A 115 -12.36 -9.16 -8.07
C VAL A 115 -11.00 -9.67 -7.62
N VAL A 116 -10.16 -10.05 -8.58
CA VAL A 116 -8.72 -10.22 -8.36
C VAL A 116 -8.04 -9.03 -9.01
N PRO A 117 -7.45 -8.09 -8.25
CA PRO A 117 -6.76 -6.95 -8.84
C PRO A 117 -5.53 -7.41 -9.63
N LYS A 118 -5.06 -6.55 -10.55
CA LYS A 118 -3.75 -6.73 -11.18
C LYS A 118 -2.68 -6.86 -10.10
N MET A 119 -1.82 -7.87 -10.22
CA MET A 119 -0.71 -8.05 -9.29
C MET A 119 0.22 -6.84 -9.36
N GLN A 120 0.55 -6.29 -8.19
CA GLN A 120 1.58 -5.28 -8.05
C GLN A 120 2.79 -5.99 -7.45
N VAL A 121 3.89 -6.04 -8.20
CA VAL A 121 5.13 -6.56 -7.66
C VAL A 121 5.77 -5.43 -6.89
N SER A 122 5.98 -5.63 -5.59
CA SER A 122 6.68 -4.68 -4.74
C SER A 122 8.03 -4.37 -5.39
N VAL A 123 8.18 -3.15 -5.92
CA VAL A 123 9.48 -2.63 -6.36
C VAL A 123 10.43 -2.81 -5.18
N LYS A 124 11.66 -3.25 -5.45
CA LYS A 124 12.70 -3.42 -4.42
C LYS A 124 12.87 -2.05 -3.75
N GLN A 125 12.25 -1.88 -2.57
CA GLN A 125 12.41 -0.65 -1.81
C GLN A 125 13.79 -0.69 -1.19
N GLU A 126 14.64 0.24 -1.60
CA GLU A 126 15.91 0.48 -0.94
C GLU A 126 15.63 1.39 0.25
N TYR A 127 15.85 0.85 1.45
CA TYR A 127 15.77 1.60 2.68
C TYR A 127 17.17 2.04 3.06
N THR A 128 17.35 3.34 3.30
CA THR A 128 18.53 3.83 4.00
C THR A 128 18.11 4.23 5.40
N TRP A 129 18.98 3.99 6.38
CA TRP A 129 18.67 4.35 7.76
C TRP A 129 19.90 4.87 8.47
N ARG A 130 19.66 5.67 9.51
CA ARG A 130 20.71 6.25 10.35
C ARG A 130 20.22 6.34 11.79
N VAL A 131 21.16 6.37 12.73
CA VAL A 131 20.88 6.79 14.10
C VAL A 131 21.11 8.29 14.21
N GLU A 132 20.15 9.00 14.78
CA GLU A 132 20.21 10.45 14.96
C GLU A 132 19.76 10.81 16.37
N GLN A 133 20.60 11.55 17.11
CA GLN A 133 20.17 12.18 18.36
C GLN A 133 19.47 13.49 18.06
N LYS A 134 18.29 13.70 18.65
CA LYS A 134 17.54 14.95 18.51
C LYS A 134 17.23 15.54 19.88
N PRO A 135 17.40 16.88 20.04
CA PRO A 135 16.96 17.57 21.25
C PRO A 135 15.44 17.47 21.38
N ALA A 136 14.91 17.80 22.56
CA ALA A 136 13.47 17.88 22.73
C ALA A 136 12.85 18.89 21.76
N PHE A 137 11.74 18.53 21.11
CA PHE A 137 11.03 19.40 20.17
C PHE A 137 9.53 19.31 20.36
N ARG A 138 8.85 20.41 20.00
CA ARG A 138 7.42 20.58 20.22
C ARG A 138 6.67 20.42 18.90
N LEU A 139 5.59 19.63 18.96
CA LEU A 139 4.67 19.36 17.88
C LEU A 139 3.31 19.98 18.20
N ILE A 140 2.67 20.62 17.22
CA ILE A 140 1.31 21.16 17.33
C ILE A 140 0.47 20.60 16.20
N GLY A 141 -0.75 20.15 16.48
CA GLY A 141 -1.58 19.53 15.46
C GLY A 141 -3.01 19.18 15.83
N LYS A 142 -3.64 18.42 14.94
CA LYS A 142 -4.99 17.88 15.13
C LYS A 142 -4.91 16.39 15.36
N SER A 143 -5.85 15.89 16.15
CA SER A 143 -5.95 14.47 16.47
C SER A 143 -7.36 13.96 16.22
N ILE A 144 -7.45 12.70 15.82
CA ILE A 144 -8.69 11.93 15.83
C ILE A 144 -8.56 10.77 16.79
N ARG A 145 -9.69 10.40 17.39
CA ARG A 145 -9.81 9.19 18.20
C ARG A 145 -10.77 8.24 17.50
N PHE A 146 -10.40 6.97 17.46
CA PHE A 146 -11.25 5.95 16.88
C PHE A 146 -11.01 4.59 17.54
N PHE A 147 -12.06 3.79 17.54
CA PHE A 147 -12.04 2.37 17.91
C PHE A 147 -11.92 1.56 16.62
N CYS A 148 -10.98 0.63 16.54
CA CYS A 148 -10.82 -0.20 15.35
C CYS A 148 -10.01 -1.48 15.58
N ASP A 149 -10.45 -2.56 14.93
CA ASP A 149 -9.59 -3.67 14.53
C ASP A 149 -8.73 -3.24 13.32
N ASP A 150 -7.58 -3.89 13.09
CA ASP A 150 -6.52 -3.42 12.17
C ASP A 150 -6.99 -3.09 10.74
N GLU A 151 -7.96 -3.82 10.18
CA GLU A 151 -8.36 -3.69 8.77
C GLU A 151 -9.01 -2.33 8.41
N GLU A 152 -9.60 -1.62 9.37
CA GLU A 152 -10.27 -0.33 9.14
C GLU A 152 -9.41 0.89 9.51
N LYS A 153 -8.25 0.69 10.16
CA LYS A 153 -7.40 1.78 10.66
C LYS A 153 -6.88 2.67 9.53
N SER A 154 -6.34 2.07 8.47
CA SER A 154 -5.78 2.82 7.34
C SER A 154 -6.82 3.69 6.64
N SER A 155 -8.07 3.23 6.51
CA SER A 155 -9.14 4.03 5.88
C SER A 155 -9.46 5.28 6.68
N LYS A 156 -9.61 5.16 8.01
CA LYS A 156 -9.92 6.30 8.90
C LYS A 156 -8.81 7.34 8.89
N ILE A 157 -7.54 6.91 8.87
CA ILE A 157 -6.39 7.81 8.81
C ILE A 157 -6.36 8.56 7.47
N LEU A 158 -6.58 7.87 6.35
CA LEU A 158 -6.65 8.50 5.03
C LEU A 158 -7.81 9.49 4.91
N GLU A 159 -8.97 9.15 5.46
CA GLU A 159 -10.12 10.06 5.54
C GLU A 159 -9.79 11.32 6.36
N PHE A 160 -9.09 11.15 7.48
CA PHE A 160 -8.67 12.27 8.33
C PHE A 160 -7.65 13.18 7.65
N TRP A 161 -6.63 12.64 7.00
CA TRP A 161 -5.71 13.43 6.17
C TRP A 161 -6.47 14.21 5.09
N SER A 162 -7.41 13.56 4.42
CA SER A 162 -8.26 14.18 3.39
C SER A 162 -9.17 15.27 3.96
N GLU A 163 -9.66 15.10 5.19
CA GLU A 163 -10.43 16.12 5.89
C GLU A 163 -9.56 17.32 6.26
N CYS A 164 -8.38 17.10 6.84
CA CYS A 164 -7.41 18.14 7.19
C CYS A 164 -6.98 18.97 5.98
N GLN A 165 -6.85 18.34 4.81
CA GLN A 165 -6.58 19.04 3.55
C GLN A 165 -7.76 19.92 3.13
N ARG A 166 -9.00 19.44 3.23
CA ARG A 166 -10.20 20.17 2.80
C ARG A 166 -10.58 21.32 3.73
N ASN A 167 -10.41 21.16 5.04
CA ASN A 167 -10.85 22.13 6.04
C ASN A 167 -9.76 23.19 6.40
N GLY A 168 -8.62 23.17 5.70
CA GLY A 168 -7.55 24.15 5.88
C GLY A 168 -6.58 23.85 7.03
N VAL A 169 -6.81 22.80 7.83
CA VAL A 169 -5.90 22.39 8.90
C VAL A 169 -4.50 22.10 8.34
N PHE A 170 -4.42 21.38 7.21
CA PHE A 170 -3.16 21.02 6.57
C PHE A 170 -2.36 22.26 6.16
N SER A 171 -3.01 23.25 5.53
CA SER A 171 -2.36 24.51 5.15
C SER A 171 -1.89 25.31 6.37
N CYS A 172 -2.68 25.32 7.44
CA CYS A 172 -2.30 25.94 8.70
C CYS A 172 -1.05 25.27 9.30
N LEU A 173 -1.00 23.94 9.34
CA LEU A 173 0.15 23.20 9.86
C LEU A 173 1.42 23.48 9.06
N ILE A 174 1.35 23.45 7.72
CA ILE A 174 2.49 23.82 6.87
C ILE A 174 2.97 25.24 7.16
N SER A 175 2.05 26.20 7.36
CA SER A 175 2.44 27.59 7.62
C SER A 175 3.09 27.82 8.98
N MET A 176 2.85 26.92 9.94
CA MET A 176 3.42 26.99 11.29
C MET A 176 4.71 26.18 11.45
N ASP A 177 4.97 25.25 10.52
CA ASP A 177 6.13 24.37 10.56
C ASP A 177 7.43 25.18 10.50
N LYS A 178 8.29 24.91 11.48
CA LYS A 178 9.65 25.44 11.61
C LYS A 178 10.66 24.30 11.66
N GLY A 179 10.26 23.08 11.32
CA GLY A 179 11.14 21.94 11.25
C GLY A 179 12.22 22.11 10.18
N GLU A 180 13.42 21.59 10.47
CA GLU A 180 14.50 21.46 9.50
C GLU A 180 14.91 19.98 9.40
N PRO A 181 14.63 19.29 8.28
CA PRO A 181 13.85 19.73 7.11
C PRO A 181 12.34 19.91 7.40
N SER A 182 11.69 20.77 6.61
CA SER A 182 10.25 21.04 6.74
C SER A 182 9.40 19.83 6.33
N GLY A 183 8.38 19.53 7.13
CA GLY A 183 7.46 18.43 6.92
C GLY A 183 6.48 18.25 8.06
N LEU A 184 5.49 17.40 7.83
CA LEU A 184 4.46 17.07 8.82
C LEU A 184 4.72 15.71 9.45
N PHE A 185 4.28 15.57 10.69
CA PHE A 185 4.40 14.35 11.48
C PHE A 185 3.06 13.65 11.60
N GLY A 186 3.04 12.35 11.33
CA GLY A 186 1.98 11.41 11.71
C GLY A 186 2.45 10.62 12.94
N LEU A 187 1.60 10.51 13.97
CA LEU A 187 1.95 9.71 15.14
C LEU A 187 0.74 9.05 15.78
N PHE A 188 0.96 7.82 16.21
CA PHE A 188 0.01 7.01 16.95
C PHE A 188 0.21 7.18 18.46
N HIS A 189 -0.91 7.29 19.17
CA HIS A 189 -0.95 7.23 20.62
C HIS A 189 -1.98 6.19 21.04
N ASN A 190 -1.53 5.21 21.81
CA ASN A 190 -2.43 4.30 22.50
C ASN A 190 -3.00 5.04 23.71
N VAL A 191 -4.31 5.31 23.69
CA VAL A 191 -5.00 6.05 24.76
C VAL A 191 -5.35 5.11 25.92
N GLU A 192 -5.85 3.90 25.59
CA GLU A 192 -6.12 2.83 26.54
C GLU A 192 -5.91 1.45 25.88
N GLU A 193 -4.88 0.73 26.29
CA GLU A 193 -4.60 -0.65 25.80
C GLU A 193 -5.77 -1.61 26.09
N SER A 194 -6.54 -1.37 27.15
CA SER A 194 -7.66 -2.21 27.57
C SER A 194 -8.93 -2.04 26.74
N ARG A 195 -9.07 -0.93 25.99
CA ARG A 195 -10.28 -0.60 25.21
C ARG A 195 -10.07 -0.55 23.71
N ASN A 196 -8.86 -0.83 23.24
CA ASN A 196 -8.49 -0.75 21.82
C ASN A 196 -8.81 0.64 21.21
N GLU A 197 -8.74 1.69 22.02
CA GLU A 197 -8.94 3.08 21.59
C GLU A 197 -7.60 3.66 21.14
N MET A 198 -7.54 4.09 19.89
CA MET A 198 -6.35 4.68 19.29
C MET A 198 -6.58 6.16 18.99
N GLN A 199 -5.54 6.95 19.18
CA GLN A 199 -5.48 8.33 18.75
C GLN A 199 -4.41 8.48 17.69
N TYR A 200 -4.77 9.02 16.53
CA TYR A 200 -3.82 9.40 15.48
C TYR A 200 -3.77 10.92 15.38
N SER A 201 -2.58 11.47 15.19
CA SER A 201 -2.37 12.92 15.10
C SER A 201 -1.56 13.30 13.87
N ILE A 202 -1.91 14.45 13.29
CA ILE A 202 -1.15 15.14 12.24
C ILE A 202 -0.62 16.43 12.85
N MET A 203 0.70 16.59 12.91
CA MET A 203 1.34 17.68 13.64
C MET A 203 2.47 18.34 12.83
N ALA A 204 2.77 19.59 13.14
CA ALA A 204 3.92 20.35 12.62
C ALA A 204 4.90 20.66 13.77
N ALA A 205 6.20 20.70 13.47
CA ALA A 205 7.21 21.06 14.47
C ALA A 205 7.28 22.58 14.60
N THR A 206 6.96 23.12 15.78
CA THR A 206 6.90 24.57 15.97
C THR A 206 6.97 24.95 17.45
N ASP A 207 7.50 26.15 17.71
CA ASP A 207 7.52 26.81 19.02
C ASP A 207 6.40 27.86 19.18
N GLY A 208 5.53 28.01 18.17
CA GLY A 208 4.44 29.00 18.16
C GLY A 208 3.33 28.75 19.19
N GLU A 209 2.34 29.63 19.21
CA GLU A 209 1.14 29.45 20.04
C GLU A 209 0.25 28.32 19.51
N VAL A 210 -0.45 27.61 20.39
CA VAL A 210 -1.38 26.54 20.01
C VAL A 210 -2.68 27.18 19.50
N PRO A 211 -3.06 27.00 18.23
CA PRO A 211 -4.32 27.55 17.73
C PRO A 211 -5.54 26.89 18.38
N GLU A 212 -6.69 27.57 18.35
CA GLU A 212 -7.91 27.04 18.96
C GLU A 212 -8.31 25.67 18.40
N GLY A 213 -8.52 24.71 19.29
CA GLY A 213 -8.89 23.34 18.95
C GLY A 213 -7.73 22.47 18.46
N TYR A 214 -6.49 22.94 18.46
CA TYR A 214 -5.30 22.12 18.23
C TYR A 214 -4.77 21.56 19.55
N GLY A 215 -4.08 20.43 19.48
CA GLY A 215 -3.33 19.86 20.59
C GLY A 215 -1.84 20.07 20.40
N GLU A 216 -1.07 19.93 21.47
CA GLU A 216 0.39 19.92 21.43
C GLU A 216 0.97 18.64 22.01
N PHE A 217 2.17 18.29 21.57
CA PHE A 217 2.93 17.16 22.07
C PHE A 217 4.40 17.54 22.18
N LEU A 218 5.00 17.27 23.34
CA LEU A 218 6.44 17.49 23.56
C LEU A 218 7.16 16.16 23.38
N ILE A 219 8.00 16.09 22.35
CA ILE A 219 8.91 14.98 22.14
C ILE A 219 10.16 15.24 23.01
N PRO A 220 10.51 14.34 23.95
CA PRO A 220 11.71 14.51 24.75
C PRO A 220 12.97 14.33 23.91
N GLU A 221 14.11 14.80 24.42
CA GLU A 221 15.41 14.51 23.86
C GLU A 221 15.64 12.99 23.86
N THR A 222 15.92 12.43 22.68
CA THR A 222 16.10 10.99 22.51
C THR A 222 16.84 10.67 21.21
N SER A 223 17.26 9.41 21.10
CA SER A 223 17.90 8.85 19.92
C SER A 223 16.86 8.18 19.04
N TRP A 224 17.03 8.30 17.72
CA TRP A 224 16.10 7.79 16.73
C TRP A 224 16.83 6.92 15.73
N ALA A 225 16.29 5.74 15.43
CA ALA A 225 16.57 5.05 14.18
C ALA A 225 15.63 5.63 13.12
N VAL A 226 16.18 6.42 12.20
CA VAL A 226 15.44 7.11 11.13
C VAL A 226 15.62 6.35 9.83
N PHE A 227 14.52 5.90 9.24
CA PHE A 227 14.47 5.20 7.96
C PHE A 227 13.94 6.14 6.89
N ASP A 228 14.73 6.37 5.84
CA ASP A 228 14.30 7.11 4.65
C ASP A 228 13.58 6.14 3.69
N LEU A 229 12.38 6.53 3.29
CA LEU A 229 11.53 5.81 2.36
C LEU A 229 11.29 6.69 1.13
N SER A 230 11.44 6.12 -0.06
CA SER A 230 11.19 6.80 -1.33
C SER A 230 9.98 6.18 -2.03
N GLY A 231 8.99 7.00 -2.34
CA GLY A 231 7.81 6.56 -3.09
C GLY A 231 6.51 7.24 -2.68
N PRO A 232 5.42 6.93 -3.41
CA PRO A 232 4.13 7.51 -3.15
C PRO A 232 3.54 7.03 -1.82
N VAL A 233 2.81 7.92 -1.14
CA VAL A 233 2.10 7.65 0.11
C VAL A 233 0.64 7.29 -0.21
N PRO A 234 0.05 6.26 0.46
CA PRO A 234 0.55 5.58 1.66
C PRO A 234 1.44 4.36 1.43
N GLN A 235 1.72 3.97 0.18
CA GLN A 235 2.37 2.70 -0.14
C GLN A 235 3.81 2.60 0.41
N ALA A 236 4.59 3.69 0.33
CA ALA A 236 5.96 3.72 0.85
C ALA A 236 5.98 3.48 2.37
N ILE A 237 5.15 4.20 3.14
CA ILE A 237 5.05 4.07 4.59
C ILE A 237 4.59 2.67 5.01
N HIS A 238 3.52 2.14 4.40
CA HIS A 238 3.05 0.78 4.72
C HIS A 238 4.11 -0.29 4.43
N SER A 239 4.87 -0.14 3.35
CA SER A 239 5.94 -1.08 3.01
C SER A 239 7.12 -0.97 3.97
N GLY A 240 7.48 0.26 4.38
CA GLY A 240 8.50 0.54 5.37
C GLY A 240 8.18 -0.09 6.73
N TRP A 241 6.95 0.12 7.25
CA TRP A 241 6.50 -0.49 8.49
C TRP A 241 6.55 -2.02 8.44
N LYS A 242 6.05 -2.61 7.34
CA LYS A 242 6.11 -4.06 7.14
C LYS A 242 7.55 -4.59 7.18
N TYR A 243 8.49 -3.91 6.53
CA TYR A 243 9.91 -4.28 6.58
C TYR A 243 10.48 -4.18 8.01
N LEU A 244 10.14 -3.11 8.74
CA LEU A 244 10.61 -2.93 10.11
C LEU A 244 10.11 -4.05 11.04
N GLU A 245 8.82 -4.39 10.94
CA GLU A 245 8.19 -5.43 11.76
C GLU A 245 8.67 -6.85 11.41
N GLU A 246 8.77 -7.18 10.13
CA GLU A 246 9.07 -8.55 9.68
C GLU A 246 10.57 -8.85 9.69
N GLU A 247 11.43 -7.84 9.53
CA GLU A 247 12.87 -8.03 9.38
C GLU A 247 13.70 -7.28 10.42
N TRP A 248 13.59 -5.96 10.48
CA TRP A 248 14.56 -5.15 11.21
C TRP A 248 14.43 -5.30 12.72
N LEU A 249 13.22 -5.15 13.28
CA LEU A 249 12.97 -5.28 14.72
C LEU A 249 13.21 -6.71 15.22
N VAL A 250 12.97 -7.72 14.37
CA VAL A 250 13.24 -9.13 14.68
C VAL A 250 14.75 -9.40 14.76
N LYS A 251 15.54 -8.85 13.82
CA LYS A 251 16.99 -9.11 13.73
C LYS A 251 17.83 -8.18 14.61
N TYR A 252 17.38 -6.95 14.81
CA TYR A 252 18.08 -5.88 15.52
C TYR A 252 17.14 -5.22 16.54
N PRO A 253 16.77 -5.92 17.63
CA PRO A 253 15.86 -5.39 18.63
C PRO A 253 16.56 -4.30 19.46
N PHE A 254 16.44 -3.05 19.02
CA PHE A 254 16.80 -1.91 19.85
C PHE A 254 15.81 -1.81 21.02
N ARG A 255 16.27 -1.35 22.18
CA ARG A 255 15.35 -1.06 23.28
C ARG A 255 14.59 0.21 22.93
N HIS A 256 13.26 0.13 22.83
CA HIS A 256 12.43 1.30 22.54
C HIS A 256 12.45 2.28 23.71
N ALA A 257 12.69 3.56 23.43
CA ALA A 257 12.52 4.61 24.42
C ALA A 257 11.01 4.86 24.67
N LYS A 258 10.67 5.47 25.80
CA LYS A 258 9.28 5.81 26.16
C LYS A 258 8.78 7.05 25.41
N CYS A 259 8.78 6.98 24.10
CA CYS A 259 8.36 8.04 23.17
C CYS A 259 7.55 7.37 22.04
N PRO A 260 6.53 8.03 21.45
CA PRO A 260 5.85 7.48 20.28
C PRO A 260 6.81 7.36 19.09
N GLU A 261 6.55 6.38 18.24
CA GLU A 261 7.11 6.30 16.89
C GLU A 261 6.49 7.39 16.01
N LEU A 262 7.28 7.93 15.09
CA LEU A 262 6.86 9.04 14.24
C LEU A 262 6.98 8.65 12.77
N GLU A 263 6.00 9.06 11.99
CA GLU A 263 6.08 9.14 10.54
C GLU A 263 6.33 10.60 10.17
N TRP A 264 7.34 10.87 9.34
CA TRP A 264 7.59 12.22 8.84
C TRP A 264 7.37 12.28 7.33
N TYR A 265 6.67 13.32 6.89
CA TYR A 265 6.22 13.52 5.53
C TYR A 265 6.82 14.82 5.00
N SER A 266 7.73 14.74 4.02
CA SER A 266 8.37 15.92 3.45
C SER A 266 7.39 16.87 2.77
N SER A 267 7.77 18.13 2.63
CA SER A 267 6.99 19.05 1.79
C SER A 267 7.03 18.61 0.32
N GLY A 268 5.88 18.39 -0.32
CA GLY A 268 5.85 18.04 -1.74
C GLY A 268 4.59 17.34 -2.21
N ASN A 269 4.68 16.72 -3.39
CA ASN A 269 3.60 15.93 -3.98
C ASN A 269 3.66 14.48 -3.48
N PHE A 270 2.70 14.08 -2.65
CA PHE A 270 2.57 12.73 -2.08
C PHE A 270 2.45 11.60 -3.10
N TYR A 271 2.12 11.92 -4.36
CA TYR A 271 2.01 10.94 -5.45
C TYR A 271 3.30 10.79 -6.25
N ASP A 272 4.37 11.53 -5.92
CA ASP A 272 5.66 11.42 -6.61
C ASP A 272 6.33 10.07 -6.30
N LYS A 273 6.95 9.48 -7.33
CA LYS A 273 7.71 8.22 -7.21
C LYS A 273 8.97 8.38 -6.38
N ASN A 274 9.47 9.60 -6.24
CA ASN A 274 10.64 9.94 -5.44
C ASN A 274 10.26 10.76 -4.19
N TYR A 275 8.98 10.76 -3.79
CA TYR A 275 8.54 11.46 -2.60
C TYR A 275 9.23 10.87 -1.36
N LEU A 276 9.84 11.74 -0.55
CA LEU A 276 10.54 11.35 0.65
C LEU A 276 9.58 11.32 1.84
N SER A 277 9.53 10.18 2.51
CA SER A 277 8.92 10.02 3.83
C SER A 277 9.87 9.27 4.74
N GLN A 278 9.67 9.37 6.05
CA GLN A 278 10.53 8.71 7.02
C GLN A 278 9.73 8.01 8.11
N ILE A 279 10.26 6.91 8.64
CA ILE A 279 9.80 6.29 9.89
C ILE A 279 10.90 6.45 10.93
N TRP A 280 10.53 7.00 12.09
CA TRP A 280 11.44 7.29 13.19
C TRP A 280 11.08 6.39 14.37
N ILE A 281 11.98 5.47 14.71
CA ILE A 281 11.83 4.56 15.84
C ILE A 281 12.66 5.10 17.02
N PRO A 282 12.05 5.40 18.18
CA PRO A 282 12.77 5.94 19.31
C PRO A 282 13.54 4.83 20.03
N ILE A 283 14.84 5.00 20.19
CA ILE A 283 15.75 4.01 20.77
C ILE A 283 16.40 4.55 22.04
N LEU A 284 16.59 3.70 23.04
CA LEU A 284 17.47 4.01 24.16
C LEU A 284 18.92 3.93 23.66
N ASP A 285 19.73 4.92 24.03
CA ASP A 285 21.17 4.82 23.85
C ASP A 285 21.66 3.52 24.51
N GLY A 286 22.34 2.70 23.72
CA GLY A 286 23.09 1.60 24.29
C GLY A 286 24.18 2.20 25.18
N GLU A 287 24.15 1.91 26.48
CA GLU A 287 25.39 1.95 27.25
C GLU A 287 26.42 1.10 26.47
N GLN A 288 27.53 1.73 26.06
CA GLN A 288 28.72 1.03 25.58
C GLN A 288 29.30 0.17 26.70
#